data_AF-A0A920KJG6-F1
#
_entry.id   AF-A0A920KJG6-F1
#
_cell.length_a   1.000
_cell.length_b   1.000
_cell.length_c   1.000
_cell.angle_alpha   90.00
_cell.angle_beta   90.00
_cell.angle_gamma   90.00
#
_symmetry.space_group_name_H-M   'P 1'
#
loop_
_entity.id
_entity.type
_entity.pdbx_description
1 polymer ?
#
loop_
_entity_poly.entity_id
_entity_poly.type
_entity_poly.pdbx_seq_one_letter_code
_entity_poly.pdbx_strand_id
1 'polypeptide(L)'
;MDCNGWDAQVAQEYVDTLAEMEESTNRVFPLRVPGTFEFNSALATGTAKALAGQLSPQEALDEVAAEWTAILERVGADNVRDAYAVGVAMEDNEL
;
A
#
# COMPACT_ATOMS: atom_id res chain seq x y z
N MET A 1 39.28 -16.45 4.19
CA MET A 1 38.09 -16.80 5.01
C MET A 1 37.00 -15.88 4.50
N ASP A 2 36.12 -16.43 3.68
CA ASP A 2 35.11 -15.67 2.94
C ASP A 2 34.13 -15.02 3.91
N CYS A 3 34.15 -13.69 3.95
CA CYS A 3 33.27 -12.88 4.78
C CYS A 3 31.87 -12.76 4.16
N ASN A 4 31.15 -13.88 3.99
CA ASN A 4 29.68 -14.04 3.90
C ASN A 4 28.78 -12.85 3.42
N GLY A 5 29.21 -12.00 2.49
CA GLY A 5 28.42 -10.85 2.01
C GLY A 5 28.35 -9.63 2.95
N TRP A 6 29.19 -9.56 3.99
CA TRP A 6 29.23 -8.45 4.96
C TRP A 6 30.62 -7.78 4.98
N ASP A 7 31.09 -7.33 3.83
CA ASP A 7 32.23 -6.42 3.80
C ASP A 7 31.89 -5.12 4.55
N ALA A 8 32.88 -4.48 5.17
CA ALA A 8 32.67 -3.24 5.92
C ALA A 8 32.02 -2.14 5.05
N GLN A 9 32.35 -2.11 3.76
CA GLN A 9 31.71 -1.21 2.80
C GLN A 9 30.23 -1.52 2.60
N VAL A 10 29.86 -2.81 2.47
CA VAL A 10 28.46 -3.23 2.30
C VAL A 10 27.63 -2.87 3.54
N ALA A 11 28.21 -3.05 4.74
CA ALA A 11 27.55 -2.65 5.98
C ALA A 11 27.36 -1.13 6.06
N GLN A 12 28.34 -0.35 5.63
CA GLN A 12 28.26 1.12 5.60
C GLN A 12 27.21 1.60 4.62
N GLU A 13 27.24 1.13 3.37
CA GLU A 13 26.27 1.48 2.33
C GLU A 13 24.83 1.12 2.73
N TYR A 14 24.65 0.00 3.44
CA TYR A 14 23.35 -0.40 3.97
C TYR A 14 22.82 0.58 5.02
N VAL A 15 23.65 0.96 5.99
CA VAL A 15 23.26 1.91 7.05
C VAL A 15 23.02 3.30 6.48
N ASP A 16 23.89 3.76 5.56
CA ASP A 16 23.75 5.06 4.91
C ASP A 16 22.45 5.12 4.09
N THR A 17 22.13 4.07 3.33
CA THR A 17 20.86 3.98 2.61
C THR A 17 19.66 4.09 3.55
N LEU A 18 19.69 3.40 4.70
CA LEU A 18 18.60 3.48 5.67
C LEU A 18 18.48 4.88 6.29
N ALA A 19 19.59 5.54 6.59
CA ALA A 19 19.59 6.91 7.09
C ALA A 19 19.06 7.90 6.03
N GLU A 20 19.47 7.77 4.77
CA GLU A 20 18.96 8.59 3.66
C GLU A 20 17.47 8.36 3.39
N MET A 21 16.96 7.14 3.62
CA MET A 21 15.52 6.85 3.56
C MET A 21 14.73 7.62 4.62
N GLU A 22 15.31 7.95 5.77
CA GLU A 22 14.66 8.80 6.78
C GLU A 22 14.51 10.24 6.28
N GLU A 23 15.40 10.74 5.42
CA GLU A 23 15.32 12.09 4.85
C GLU A 23 14.49 12.15 3.55
N SER A 24 14.18 10.99 2.95
CA SER A 24 13.42 10.90 1.71
C SER A 24 12.01 11.48 1.87
N THR A 25 11.63 12.33 0.91
CA THR A 25 10.26 12.87 0.74
C THR A 25 9.38 11.97 -0.12
N ASN A 26 9.95 10.95 -0.78
CA ASN A 26 9.22 9.98 -1.58
C ASN A 26 8.80 8.77 -0.72
N ARG A 27 7.99 9.03 0.31
CA ARG A 27 7.51 7.99 1.22
C ARG A 27 6.19 7.45 0.70
N VAL A 28 6.18 6.19 0.27
CA VAL A 28 4.94 5.48 -0.06
C VAL A 28 4.49 4.74 1.19
N PHE A 29 3.52 5.30 1.89
CA PHE A 29 2.95 4.61 3.03
C PHE A 29 1.89 3.60 2.55
N PRO A 30 1.88 2.39 3.10
CA PRO A 30 0.80 1.45 2.83
C PRO A 30 -0.51 2.07 3.33
N LEU A 31 -1.62 1.79 2.64
CA LEU A 31 -2.94 2.24 3.08
C LEU A 31 -3.22 1.65 4.48
N ARG A 32 -3.17 2.45 5.54
CA ARG A 32 -3.38 1.98 6.93
C ARG A 32 -4.82 2.17 7.39
N VAL A 33 -5.78 1.77 6.55
CA VAL A 33 -7.19 1.87 6.87
C VAL A 33 -7.76 0.51 7.27
N PRO A 34 -8.79 0.46 8.12
CA PRO A 34 -9.58 -0.73 8.31
C PRO A 34 -10.06 -1.29 6.94
N GLY A 35 -9.90 -2.59 6.72
CA GLY A 35 -10.28 -3.24 5.46
C GLY A 35 -9.23 -3.20 4.33
N THR A 36 -8.01 -2.68 4.56
CA THR A 36 -6.95 -2.57 3.54
C THR A 36 -6.71 -3.87 2.78
N PHE A 37 -6.67 -5.02 3.46
CA PHE A 37 -6.41 -6.29 2.80
C PHE A 37 -7.54 -6.65 1.83
N GLU A 38 -8.78 -6.43 2.24
CA GLU A 38 -9.96 -6.69 1.40
C GLU A 38 -10.00 -5.76 0.18
N PHE A 39 -9.68 -4.47 0.34
CA PHE A 39 -9.59 -3.53 -0.79
C PHE A 39 -8.55 -3.98 -1.82
N ASN A 40 -7.36 -4.37 -1.37
CA ASN A 40 -6.29 -4.87 -2.24
C ASN A 40 -6.67 -6.20 -2.91
N SER A 41 -7.31 -7.11 -2.17
CA SER A 41 -7.78 -8.40 -2.71
C SER A 41 -8.84 -8.22 -3.80
N ALA A 42 -9.78 -7.28 -3.61
CA ALA A 42 -10.78 -6.95 -4.62
C ALA A 42 -10.12 -6.42 -5.90
N LEU A 43 -9.17 -5.47 -5.77
CA LEU A 43 -8.44 -4.91 -6.91
C LEU A 43 -7.63 -5.97 -7.66
N ALA A 44 -6.92 -6.83 -6.93
CA ALA A 44 -6.14 -7.92 -7.53
C ALA A 44 -7.05 -8.88 -8.30
N THR A 45 -8.22 -9.20 -7.75
CA THR A 45 -9.22 -10.07 -8.40
C THR A 45 -9.76 -9.44 -9.68
N GLY A 46 -10.21 -8.18 -9.64
CA GLY A 46 -10.70 -7.49 -10.83
C GLY A 46 -9.65 -7.39 -11.93
N THR A 47 -8.41 -7.01 -11.56
CA THR A 47 -7.29 -6.93 -12.49
C THR A 47 -7.00 -8.30 -13.14
N ALA A 48 -7.04 -9.38 -12.36
CA ALA A 48 -6.86 -10.73 -12.90
C ALA A 48 -7.95 -11.13 -13.90
N LYS A 49 -9.22 -10.77 -13.65
CA LYS A 49 -10.33 -11.01 -14.59
C LYS A 49 -10.13 -10.27 -15.91
N ALA A 50 -9.69 -9.00 -15.85
CA ALA A 50 -9.39 -8.20 -17.04
C ALA A 50 -8.22 -8.80 -17.85
N LEU A 51 -7.12 -9.17 -17.16
CA LEU A 51 -5.95 -9.79 -17.81
C LEU A 51 -6.27 -11.14 -18.44
N ALA A 52 -7.19 -11.91 -17.84
CA ALA A 52 -7.68 -13.16 -18.38
C ALA A 52 -8.68 -12.99 -19.54
N GLY A 53 -9.08 -11.75 -19.87
CA GLY A 53 -10.08 -11.45 -20.90
C GLY A 53 -11.51 -11.85 -20.51
N GLN A 54 -11.76 -12.09 -19.23
CA GLN A 54 -13.10 -12.45 -18.72
C GLN A 54 -14.04 -11.25 -18.66
N LEU A 55 -13.46 -10.06 -18.43
CA LEU A 55 -14.13 -8.77 -18.41
C LEU A 55 -13.31 -7.76 -19.20
N SER A 56 -13.94 -6.74 -19.76
CA SER A 56 -13.20 -5.56 -20.20
C SER A 56 -12.56 -4.85 -19.00
N PRO A 57 -11.50 -4.03 -19.22
CA PRO A 57 -10.90 -3.25 -18.13
C PRO A 57 -11.90 -2.38 -17.36
N GLN A 58 -12.91 -1.83 -18.06
CA GLN A 58 -13.94 -1.01 -17.44
C GLN A 58 -14.85 -1.86 -16.53
N GLU A 59 -15.40 -2.96 -17.05
CA GLU A 59 -16.29 -3.84 -16.28
C GLU A 59 -15.58 -4.41 -15.04
N ALA A 60 -14.30 -4.77 -15.18
CA ALA A 60 -13.51 -5.27 -14.06
C ALA A 60 -13.32 -4.20 -12.95
N LEU A 61 -13.07 -2.94 -13.32
CA LEU A 61 -12.94 -1.86 -12.34
C LEU A 61 -14.29 -1.43 -11.75
N ASP A 62 -15.39 -1.56 -12.51
CA ASP A 62 -16.74 -1.34 -12.01
C ASP A 62 -17.09 -2.38 -10.93
N GLU A 63 -16.73 -3.65 -11.12
CA GLU A 63 -16.86 -4.69 -10.09
C GLU A 63 -16.01 -4.37 -8.85
N VAL A 64 -14.75 -3.94 -9.04
CA VAL A 64 -13.88 -3.52 -7.91
C VAL A 64 -14.53 -2.39 -7.12
N ALA A 65 -15.08 -1.38 -7.80
CA ALA A 65 -15.75 -0.25 -7.16
C ALA A 65 -16.99 -0.69 -6.35
N ALA A 66 -17.77 -1.63 -6.87
CA ALA A 66 -18.90 -2.21 -6.16
C ALA A 66 -18.44 -2.96 -4.90
N GLU A 67 -17.42 -3.80 -5.00
CA GLU A 67 -16.84 -4.52 -3.86
C GLU A 67 -16.27 -3.57 -2.80
N TRP A 68 -15.58 -2.52 -3.23
CA TRP A 68 -15.07 -1.49 -2.32
C TRP A 68 -16.20 -0.78 -1.57
N THR A 69 -17.32 -0.52 -2.24
CA THR A 69 -18.52 0.04 -1.59
C THR A 69 -19.06 -0.91 -0.52
N ALA A 70 -19.16 -2.21 -0.81
CA ALA A 70 -19.59 -3.20 0.17
C ALA A 70 -18.62 -3.34 1.35
N ILE A 71 -17.31 -3.24 1.12
CA ILE A 71 -16.30 -3.22 2.17
C ILE A 71 -16.49 -1.97 3.05
N LEU A 72 -16.67 -0.79 2.46
CA LEU A 72 -16.92 0.45 3.19
C LEU A 72 -18.18 0.38 4.08
N GLU A 73 -19.25 -0.25 3.58
CA GLU A 73 -20.47 -0.46 4.35
C GLU A 73 -20.24 -1.36 5.57
N ARG A 74 -19.45 -2.43 5.42
CA ARG A 74 -19.13 -3.37 6.50
C ARG A 74 -18.16 -2.78 7.54
N VAL A 75 -17.14 -2.07 7.06
CA VAL A 75 -16.05 -1.55 7.89
C VAL A 75 -16.40 -0.21 8.54
N GLY A 76 -17.27 0.56 7.90
CA GLY A 76 -17.65 1.92 8.28
C GLY A 76 -16.82 2.95 7.53
N ALA A 77 -17.47 3.74 6.67
CA ALA A 77 -16.80 4.76 5.86
C ALA A 77 -16.10 5.82 6.71
N ASP A 78 -16.68 6.21 7.84
CA ASP A 78 -16.07 7.19 8.75
C ASP A 78 -14.82 6.62 9.43
N ASN A 79 -14.84 5.35 9.86
CA ASN A 79 -13.66 4.68 10.40
C ASN A 79 -12.49 4.66 9.40
N VAL A 80 -12.80 4.43 8.12
CA VAL A 80 -11.80 4.46 7.05
C VAL A 80 -11.27 5.87 6.82
N ARG A 81 -12.14 6.89 6.80
CA ARG A 81 -11.72 8.30 6.65
C ARG A 81 -10.85 8.77 7.80
N ASP A 82 -11.24 8.48 9.04
CA ASP A 82 -10.50 8.89 10.23
C ASP A 82 -9.11 8.26 10.25
N ALA A 83 -9.02 6.95 9.96
CA ALA A 83 -7.73 6.27 9.85
C ALA A 83 -6.88 6.80 8.69
N TYR A 84 -7.50 7.13 7.56
CA TYR A 84 -6.81 7.73 6.42
C TYR A 84 -6.25 9.12 6.76
N ALA A 85 -7.02 9.97 7.45
CA ALA A 85 -6.58 11.29 7.88
C ALA A 85 -5.38 11.22 8.85
N VAL A 86 -5.41 10.26 9.78
CA VAL A 86 -4.24 9.98 10.65
C VAL A 86 -3.04 9.55 9.80
N GLY A 87 -3.26 8.67 8.81
CA GLY A 87 -2.25 8.27 7.85
C GLY A 87 -1.57 9.47 7.20
N VAL A 88 -2.37 10.34 6.56
CA VAL A 88 -1.91 11.57 5.88
C VAL A 88 -1.11 12.47 6.83
N ALA A 89 -1.60 12.72 8.05
CA ALA A 89 -0.89 13.54 9.02
C ALA A 89 0.49 12.93 9.42
N MET A 90 0.62 11.59 9.42
CA MET A 90 1.94 10.94 9.59
C MET A 90 2.86 11.21 8.39
N GLU A 91 2.32 11.23 7.17
CA GLU A 91 3.12 11.44 5.95
C GLU A 91 3.61 12.89 5.86
N ASP A 92 2.74 13.83 6.25
CA ASP A 92 3.03 15.27 6.26
C ASP A 92 3.87 15.71 7.47
N ASN A 93 4.25 14.77 8.35
CA ASN A 93 5.02 15.01 9.57
C ASN A 93 4.33 16.01 10.53
N GLU A 94 3.00 15.94 10.61
CA GLU A 94 2.13 16.82 11.41
C GLU A 94 1.57 16.14 12.68
N LEU A 95 2.07 14.94 13.03
CA LEU A 95 1.71 14.18 14.24
C LEU A 95 2.73 14.29 15.38
#